data_AF-A0A8J3FFC1-F1
#
_entry.id   AF-A0A8J3FFC1-F1
#
_cell.length_a   1.000
_cell.length_b   1.000
_cell.length_c   1.000
_cell.angle_alpha   90.00
_cell.angle_beta   90.00
_cell.angle_gamma   90.00
#
_symmetry.space_group_name_H-M   'P 1'
#
loop_
_entity.id
_entity.type
_entity.pdbx_description
1 polymer ?
#
loop_
_entity_poly.entity_id
_entity_poly.type
_entity_poly.pdbx_seq_one_letter_code
_entity_poly.pdbx_strand_id
1 'polypeptide(L)' 'MLSDKQSLILCGLLGIGIFSTGVLGVLDNFITKTLLTILFLVIVVNLIVVNSRKKEHKE' A
#
# COMPACT_ATOMS: atom_id res chain seq x y z
N MET A 1 4.12 5.18 -17.49
CA MET A 1 4.97 4.24 -16.71
C MET A 1 5.24 4.88 -15.35
N LEU A 2 4.89 4.21 -14.24
CA LEU A 2 5.61 4.52 -12.99
C LEU A 2 6.96 3.86 -13.26
N SER A 3 8.02 4.63 -13.47
CA SER A 3 9.35 4.04 -13.75
C SER A 3 9.62 2.97 -12.69
N ASP A 4 10.22 1.84 -13.03
CA ASP A 4 10.46 0.70 -12.12
C ASP A 4 11.01 1.15 -10.74
N LYS A 5 11.80 2.21 -10.76
CA LYS A 5 12.36 2.91 -9.59
C LYS A 5 11.28 3.50 -8.68
N GLN A 6 10.26 4.13 -9.26
CA GLN A 6 9.12 4.74 -8.58
C GLN A 6 8.23 3.69 -7.92
N SER A 7 7.99 2.56 -8.59
CA SER A 7 7.23 1.44 -7.99
C SER A 7 8.02 0.78 -6.86
N LEU A 8 9.34 0.67 -7.00
CA LEU A 8 10.23 0.09 -5.98
C LEU A 8 10.34 0.99 -4.74
N ILE A 9 10.41 2.32 -4.94
CA ILE A 9 10.35 3.32 -3.86
C ILE A 9 9.00 3.27 -3.15
N LEU A 10 7.89 3.17 -3.89
CA LEU A 10 6.55 3.08 -3.28
C LEU A 10 6.38 1.81 -2.46
N CYS A 11 6.90 0.68 -2.96
CA CYS A 11 6.87 -0.61 -2.27
C CYS A 11 7.74 -0.58 -1.00
N GLY A 12 8.94 0.01 -1.08
CA GLY A 12 9.81 0.20 0.07
C GLY A 12 9.19 1.11 1.14
N LEU A 13 8.55 2.21 0.72
CA LEU A 13 7.88 3.14 1.64
C LEU A 13 6.68 2.49 2.33
N LEU A 14 5.88 1.70 1.61
CA LEU A 14 4.79 0.91 2.19
C LEU A 14 5.30 -0.13 3.18
N GLY A 15 6.37 -0.86 2.84
CA GLY A 15 6.99 -1.85 3.72
C GLY A 15 7.50 -1.23 5.01
N ILE A 16 8.25 -0.12 4.92
CA ILE A 16 8.78 0.58 6.09
C ILE A 16 7.64 1.18 6.93
N GLY A 17 6.64 1.82 6.30
CA GLY A 17 5.52 2.44 7.02
C GLY A 17 4.68 1.44 7.82
N ILE A 18 4.39 0.27 7.23
CA ILE A 18 3.65 -0.79 7.90
C ILE A 18 4.50 -1.43 9.00
N PHE A 19 5.78 -1.66 8.74
CA PHE A 19 6.71 -2.22 9.71
C PHE A 19 6.87 -1.31 10.93
N SER A 20 7.11 -0.01 10.74
CA SER A 20 7.21 0.96 11.82
C SER A 20 5.92 1.09 12.61
N THR A 21 4.75 1.04 11.95
CA THR A 21 3.44 1.08 12.64
C THR A 21 3.18 -0.18 13.46
N GLY A 22 3.68 -1.34 13.01
CA GLY A 22 3.65 -2.59 13.77
C GLY A 22 4.58 -2.58 14.98
N VAL A 23 5.78 -2.02 14.86
CA VAL A 23 6.80 -1.97 15.93
C VAL A 23 6.47 -0.93 17.00
N LEU A 24 5.86 0.20 16.65
CA LEU A 24 5.49 1.26 17.62
C LEU A 24 4.37 0.85 18.60
N GLY A 25 3.81 -0.37 18.49
CA GLY A 25 2.71 -0.82 19.35
C GLY A 25 1.38 -0.09 19.09
N VAL A 26 1.34 0.84 18.13
CA VAL A 26 0.12 1.55 17.68
C VAL A 26 -0.93 0.56 17.15
N LEU A 27 -0.49 -0.63 16.73
CA LEU A 27 -1.32 -1.74 16.29
C LEU A 27 -1.94 -2.56 17.44
N ASP A 28 -1.55 -2.32 18.69
CA ASP A 28 -2.07 -3.04 19.85
C ASP A 28 -3.54 -2.66 20.14
N ASN A 29 -3.93 -1.44 19.75
CA ASN A 29 -5.30 -0.99 19.85
C ASN A 29 -6.16 -1.57 18.70
N PHE A 30 -7.23 -2.31 19.04
CA PHE A 30 -8.10 -3.02 18.09
C PHE A 30 -8.70 -2.09 17.02
N ILE A 31 -9.08 -0.88 17.42
CA ILE A 31 -9.63 0.15 16.51
C ILE A 31 -8.57 0.60 15.50
N THR A 32 -7.36 0.87 15.97
CA THR A 32 -6.25 1.33 15.11
C THR A 32 -5.82 0.23 14.14
N LYS A 33 -5.77 -1.02 14.60
CA LYS A 33 -5.47 -2.19 13.77
C LYS A 33 -6.50 -2.40 12.66
N THR A 34 -7.78 -2.23 13.00
CA THR A 34 -8.88 -2.38 12.04
C THR A 34 -8.83 -1.26 10.99
N LEU A 35 -8.67 -0.01 11.41
CA LEU A 35 -8.53 1.12 10.49
C LEU A 35 -7.31 0.98 9.56
N LEU A 36 -6.16 0.58 10.11
CA LEU A 36 -4.94 0.37 9.33
C LEU A 36 -5.13 -0.75 8.30
N THR A 37 -5.81 -1.83 8.68
CA THR A 37 -6.11 -2.97 7.79
C THR A 37 -7.03 -2.54 6.65
N ILE A 38 -8.09 -1.78 6.95
CA ILE A 38 -9.01 -1.25 5.93
C ILE A 38 -8.25 -0.32 4.97
N LEU A 39 -7.44 0.59 5.50
CA LEU A 39 -6.66 1.53 4.69
C LEU A 39 -5.66 0.79 3.79
N PHE A 40 -4.99 -0.22 4.34
CA PHE A 40 -4.07 -1.06 3.58
C PHE A 40 -4.80 -1.80 2.45
N LEU A 41 -5.97 -2.36 2.72
CA LEU A 41 -6.77 -3.07 1.73
C LEU A 41 -7.25 -2.13 0.61
N VAL A 42 -7.68 -0.91 0.96
CA VAL A 42 -8.04 0.13 -0.02
C VAL A 42 -6.83 0.50 -0.88
N ILE A 43 -5.65 0.66 -0.31
CA ILE A 43 -4.41 0.96 -1.05
C ILE A 43 -4.07 -0.19 -2.00
N VAL A 44 -4.12 -1.44 -1.53
CA VAL A 44 -3.83 -2.63 -2.35
C VAL A 44 -4.83 -2.75 -3.51
N VAL A 45 -6.13 -2.60 -3.24
CA VAL A 45 -7.17 -2.63 -4.28
C VAL A 45 -6.96 -1.50 -5.28
N ASN A 46 -6.70 -0.27 -4.81
CA ASN A 46 -6.44 0.87 -5.68
C ASN A 46 -5.18 0.67 -6.53
N LEU A 47 -4.11 0.11 -5.95
CA LEU A 47 -2.88 -0.23 -6.65
C LEU A 47 -3.14 -1.28 -7.75
N ILE A 48 -3.89 -2.34 -7.45
CA ILE A 48 -4.26 -3.38 -8.41
C ILE A 48 -5.11 -2.79 -9.53
N VAL A 49 -6.14 -2.00 -9.22
CA VAL A 49 -7.02 -1.36 -10.20
C VAL A 49 -6.25 -0.38 -11.09
N VAL A 50 -5.40 0.48 -10.53
CA VAL A 50 -4.61 1.43 -11.32
C VAL A 50 -3.59 0.72 -12.21
N ASN A 51 -3.01 -0.38 -11.72
CA ASN A 51 -2.08 -1.19 -12.49
C ASN A 51 -2.80 -2.00 -13.59
N SER A 52 -4.04 -2.42 -13.35
CA SER A 52 -4.89 -3.09 -14.35
C SER A 52 -5.38 -2.11 -15.43
N ARG A 53 -5.82 -0.90 -15.06
CA ARG A 53 -6.20 0.16 -16.01
C ARG A 53 -5.03 0.66 -16.86
N LYS A 54 -3.79 0.58 -16.36
CA LYS A 54 -2.58 0.88 -17.14
C LYS A 54 -2.33 -0.10 -18.28
N LYS A 55 -2.94 -1.29 -18.26
CA LYS A 55 -2.83 -2.29 -19.33
C LYS A 55 -3.82 -2.04 -20.47
N GLU A 56 -4.95 -1.40 -20.19
CA GLU A 56 -6.03 -1.17 -21.17
C GLU A 56 -5.77 0.02 -22.13
N HIS A 57 -4.80 0.89 -21.84
CA HIS A 57 -4.43 2.02 -22.71
C HIS A 57 -3.18 1.73 -23.57
N LYS A 58 -2.87 0.45 -23.79
CA LYS A 58 -1.77 -0.03 -24.63
C LYS A 58 -2.24 -1.03 -25.71
N GLU A 59 -3.54 -1.06 -26.02
CA GLU A 59 -4.06 -1.62 -27.27
C GLU A 59 -4.39 -0.49 -28.24
#